data_AF-A0A8J3N304-F1
#
_entry.id   AF-A0A8J3N304-F1
#
_cell.length_a   1.000
_cell.length_b   1.000
_cell.length_c   1.000
_cell.angle_alpha   90.00
_cell.angle_beta   90.00
_cell.angle_gamma   90.00
#
_symmetry.space_group_name_H-M   'P 1'
#
loop_
_entity.id
_entity.type
_entity.pdbx_description
1 polymer ?
#
loop_
_entity_poly.entity_id
_entity_poly.type
_entity_poly.pdbx_seq_one_letter_code
_entity_poly.pdbx_strand_id
1 'polypeptide(L)'
;MTPVALGQQSCAFYYLSNQGLHLVADKLGVDPAQVAGKSGADERGLLRLLPRLRSLMLLQTFLWDLCFSAPDHLTYQGQRSAIAWHWTRDYTYHIHHQEHSFPCTISLLLVLRMRPMVPHYPDAFREEAAGPQARSKEIWYSLHILLDAPLLDTRAIQSKLKALCLARAAALSFTFPPILILVAAPERLTLWHAGMRRLLETEAFPQLQAALAVVAHDIPLSSVQKDVWRWPWQRLGTQAPCHLQDLLIPSAAERLPPDALAALESRQEQTRTQALPSRQPVSRTPMRGRLVPVVRGQFMQRVAKAIHTQQVHALPLSLACLSLTNREVSLLLQLERAPAASPEELAAWEELLPSSVARTLSQMAQKGWVRSANDLLPASVERRKQRYILSKQGIYALARIFHLPVKPQTVMLSLSAGREEWVPRRVAALVRGQRWHHQIGLYTFFAQLACAASAQSDLRLHWWSLEQGIRRYQWNGATYLFHPDATAEVGREGQVQRFWLEYAGGDPSVRDFTRTLSSYAAYLRSKVWMSEQRPLPALCYLVSGPAQEHRLARVVDKGQAALAGYHLRVTTIERIQDAGVLAPIWLPLLPKREATRRVSLLDL
;
A
#
# COMPACT_ATOMS: atom_id res chain seq x y z
N MET A 1 -17.01 -22.93 10.75
CA MET A 1 -17.87 -21.93 10.11
C MET A 1 -16.99 -20.81 9.60
N THR A 2 -16.81 -20.74 8.29
CA THR A 2 -16.00 -19.74 7.60
C THR A 2 -16.81 -18.46 7.42
N PRO A 3 -16.25 -17.27 7.72
CA PRO A 3 -16.92 -16.01 7.48
C PRO A 3 -17.23 -15.85 5.99
N VAL A 4 -18.50 -15.61 5.64
CA VAL A 4 -18.92 -15.28 4.27
C VAL A 4 -18.15 -14.06 3.71
N ALA A 5 -17.70 -13.16 4.60
CA ALA A 5 -16.84 -12.02 4.27
C ALA A 5 -15.43 -12.39 3.75
N LEU A 6 -14.96 -13.63 3.94
CA LEU A 6 -13.64 -14.11 3.50
C LEU A 6 -13.72 -15.05 2.28
N GLY A 7 -14.91 -15.26 1.69
CA GLY A 7 -15.12 -16.18 0.58
C GLY A 7 -14.98 -17.67 0.94
N GLN A 8 -15.46 -18.56 0.07
CA GLN A 8 -15.31 -20.03 0.23
C GLN A 8 -13.84 -20.51 0.23
N GLN A 9 -12.89 -19.64 -0.15
CA GLN A 9 -11.45 -19.93 -0.15
C GLN A 9 -10.79 -19.77 1.24
N SER A 10 -11.54 -19.38 2.28
CA SER A 10 -11.01 -19.11 3.63
C SER A 10 -10.67 -20.36 4.47
N CYS A 11 -10.49 -21.53 3.85
CA CYS A 11 -10.05 -22.76 4.50
C CYS A 11 -8.59 -22.73 5.04
N ALA A 12 -7.87 -21.61 5.00
CA ALA A 12 -6.40 -21.60 5.18
C ALA A 12 -5.87 -21.06 6.51
N PHE A 13 -6.70 -20.44 7.38
CA PHE A 13 -6.23 -19.89 8.66
C PHE A 13 -6.79 -20.66 9.84
N TYR A 14 -5.89 -21.31 10.57
CA TYR A 14 -6.16 -21.99 11.82
C TYR A 14 -5.48 -21.22 12.96
N TYR A 15 -6.09 -21.24 14.14
CA TYR A 15 -5.41 -20.82 15.36
C TYR A 15 -5.37 -22.00 16.33
N LEU A 16 -4.36 -22.03 17.19
CA LEU A 16 -4.28 -23.06 18.23
C LEU A 16 -5.31 -22.75 19.31
N SER A 17 -6.21 -23.70 19.56
CA SER A 17 -7.10 -23.65 20.72
C SER A 17 -6.28 -23.66 22.02
N ASN A 18 -6.88 -23.31 23.16
CA ASN A 18 -6.19 -23.42 24.46
C ASN A 18 -5.63 -24.84 24.65
N GLN A 19 -6.41 -25.88 24.35
CA GLN A 19 -5.94 -27.26 24.41
C GLN A 19 -4.74 -27.51 23.48
N GLY A 20 -4.79 -27.00 22.24
CA GLY A 20 -3.67 -27.09 21.30
C GLY A 20 -2.42 -26.38 21.82
N LEU A 21 -2.55 -25.19 22.40
CA LEU A 21 -1.44 -24.45 23.02
C LEU A 21 -0.84 -25.22 24.19
N HIS A 22 -1.67 -25.76 25.09
CA HIS A 22 -1.22 -26.60 26.21
C HIS A 22 -0.50 -27.85 25.73
N LEU A 23 -1.00 -28.53 24.68
CA LEU A 23 -0.33 -29.70 24.09
C LEU A 23 1.02 -29.36 23.44
N VAL A 24 1.11 -28.21 22.77
CA VAL A 24 2.38 -27.74 22.21
C VAL A 24 3.35 -27.38 23.34
N ALA A 25 2.88 -26.67 24.35
CA ALA A 25 3.66 -26.24 25.50
C ALA A 25 4.22 -27.43 26.30
N ASP A 26 3.39 -28.44 26.57
CA ASP A 26 3.78 -29.71 27.20
C ASP A 26 4.87 -30.43 26.39
N LYS A 27 4.70 -30.53 25.06
CA LYS A 27 5.72 -31.11 24.15
C LYS A 27 7.03 -30.32 24.13
N LEU A 28 6.98 -29.03 24.42
CA LEU A 28 8.15 -28.16 24.45
C LEU A 28 8.78 -28.05 25.85
N GLY A 29 8.10 -28.51 26.90
CA GLY A 29 8.52 -28.30 28.28
C GLY A 29 8.51 -26.83 28.70
N VAL A 30 7.60 -26.02 28.14
CA VAL A 30 7.54 -24.56 28.35
C VAL A 30 6.14 -24.17 28.84
N ASP A 31 6.01 -23.04 29.53
CA ASP A 31 4.71 -22.48 29.91
C ASP A 31 3.84 -22.12 28.67
N PRO A 32 2.55 -22.53 28.62
CA PRO A 32 1.65 -22.21 27.51
C PRO A 32 1.48 -20.73 27.20
N ALA A 33 1.49 -19.85 28.22
CA ALA A 33 1.37 -18.41 27.99
C ALA A 33 2.66 -17.86 27.36
N GLN A 34 3.83 -18.37 27.73
CA GLN A 34 5.10 -18.02 27.09
C GLN A 34 5.14 -18.47 25.61
N VAL A 35 4.69 -19.69 25.30
CA VAL A 35 4.60 -20.18 23.90
C VAL A 35 3.67 -19.28 23.09
N ALA A 36 2.47 -19.01 23.60
CA ALA A 36 1.48 -18.19 22.93
C ALA A 36 1.93 -16.73 22.77
N GLY A 37 2.60 -16.16 23.77
CA GLY A 37 3.16 -14.81 23.71
C GLY A 37 4.26 -14.70 22.66
N LYS A 38 5.20 -15.65 22.63
CA LYS A 38 6.28 -15.70 21.62
C LYS A 38 5.74 -15.85 20.20
N SER A 39 4.72 -16.67 19.99
CA SER A 39 4.12 -16.88 18.65
C SER A 39 3.04 -15.86 18.29
N GLY A 40 2.65 -14.97 19.21
CA GLY A 40 1.48 -14.10 19.06
C GLY A 40 0.16 -14.87 18.86
N ALA A 41 0.07 -16.07 19.44
CA ALA A 41 -1.13 -16.91 19.47
C ALA A 41 -1.98 -16.68 20.73
N ASP A 42 -1.57 -15.76 21.60
CA ASP A 42 -2.39 -15.24 22.69
C ASP A 42 -3.53 -14.37 22.16
N GLU A 43 -4.53 -14.06 23.01
CA GLU A 43 -5.69 -13.29 22.57
C GLU A 43 -5.32 -11.92 22.02
N ARG A 44 -4.33 -11.24 22.62
CA ARG A 44 -3.87 -9.93 22.14
C ARG A 44 -3.25 -10.05 20.75
N GLY A 45 -2.40 -11.06 20.53
CA GLY A 45 -1.81 -11.38 19.25
C GLY A 45 -2.87 -11.67 18.20
N LEU A 46 -3.83 -12.56 18.50
CA LEU A 46 -4.93 -12.90 17.59
C LEU A 46 -5.78 -11.68 17.23
N LEU A 47 -6.23 -10.90 18.21
CA LEU A 47 -7.00 -9.68 17.98
C LEU A 47 -6.24 -8.68 17.11
N ARG A 48 -4.91 -8.56 17.26
CA ARG A 48 -4.09 -7.69 16.41
C ARG A 48 -4.06 -8.13 14.94
N LEU A 49 -4.25 -9.42 14.68
CA LEU A 49 -4.20 -10.00 13.32
C LEU A 49 -5.54 -10.00 12.61
N LEU A 50 -6.65 -10.06 13.35
CA LEU A 50 -7.99 -10.13 12.78
C LEU A 50 -8.28 -9.02 11.75
N PRO A 51 -7.99 -7.73 12.00
CA PRO A 51 -8.20 -6.68 10.99
C PRO A 51 -7.33 -6.85 9.74
N ARG A 52 -6.20 -7.56 9.86
CA ARG A 52 -5.20 -7.72 8.81
C ARG A 52 -5.38 -8.99 7.99
N LEU A 53 -6.41 -9.79 8.29
CA LEU A 53 -6.57 -11.12 7.70
C LEU A 53 -6.42 -11.07 6.17
N ARG A 54 -7.10 -10.14 5.48
CA ARG A 54 -6.99 -9.97 4.02
C ARG A 54 -5.54 -9.85 3.55
N SER A 55 -4.77 -8.92 4.13
CA SER A 55 -3.36 -8.72 3.80
C SER A 55 -2.50 -9.93 4.12
N LEU A 56 -2.83 -10.67 5.19
CA LEU A 56 -2.16 -11.92 5.56
C LEU A 56 -2.51 -13.06 4.59
N MET A 57 -3.74 -13.13 4.07
CA MET A 57 -4.12 -14.10 3.04
C MET A 57 -3.32 -13.86 1.76
N LEU A 58 -3.20 -12.60 1.34
CA LEU A 58 -2.41 -12.21 0.18
C LEU A 58 -0.95 -12.65 0.36
N LEU A 59 -0.37 -12.35 1.52
CA LEU A 59 0.99 -12.72 1.83
C LEU A 59 1.19 -14.24 1.88
N GLN A 60 0.28 -14.98 2.50
CA GLN A 60 0.38 -16.44 2.56
C GLN A 60 0.29 -17.07 1.18
N THR A 61 -0.60 -16.57 0.32
CA THR A 61 -0.73 -17.09 -1.05
C THR A 61 0.50 -16.76 -1.88
N PHE A 62 1.01 -15.52 -1.77
CA PHE A 62 2.28 -15.12 -2.37
C PHE A 62 3.44 -16.03 -1.93
N LEU A 63 3.57 -16.29 -0.63
CA LEU A 63 4.60 -17.17 -0.07
C LEU A 63 4.46 -18.59 -0.59
N TRP A 64 3.22 -19.09 -0.66
CA TRP A 64 2.96 -20.43 -1.17
C TRP A 64 3.46 -20.56 -2.60
N ASP A 65 3.06 -19.65 -3.49
CA ASP A 65 3.45 -19.68 -4.90
C ASP A 65 4.98 -19.50 -5.07
N LEU A 66 5.57 -18.59 -4.29
CA LEU A 66 7.01 -18.34 -4.27
C LEU A 66 7.78 -19.61 -3.85
N CYS A 67 7.44 -20.20 -2.71
CA CYS A 67 8.12 -21.37 -2.16
C CYS A 67 7.84 -22.65 -2.95
N PHE A 68 6.63 -22.81 -3.47
CA PHE A 68 6.23 -23.98 -4.25
C PHE A 68 7.00 -24.07 -5.58
N SER A 69 7.22 -22.93 -6.23
CA SER A 69 7.94 -22.85 -7.51
C SER A 69 9.46 -22.68 -7.32
N ALA A 70 9.93 -22.39 -6.11
CA ALA A 70 11.35 -22.19 -5.81
C ALA A 70 12.27 -23.36 -6.27
N PRO A 71 11.90 -24.65 -6.15
CA PRO A 71 12.72 -25.77 -6.64
C PRO A 71 13.10 -25.68 -8.12
N ASP A 72 12.23 -25.10 -8.94
CA ASP A 72 12.39 -25.02 -10.40
C ASP A 72 13.19 -23.79 -10.82
N HIS A 73 13.18 -22.74 -9.99
CA HIS A 73 13.90 -21.48 -10.23
C HIS A 73 15.26 -21.41 -9.54
N LEU A 74 15.44 -22.13 -8.44
CA LEU A 74 16.69 -22.21 -7.67
C LEU A 74 17.41 -23.54 -7.96
N THR A 75 17.72 -23.79 -9.23
CA THR A 75 18.40 -25.03 -9.64
C THR A 75 19.86 -25.04 -9.21
N TYR A 76 20.39 -26.22 -8.88
CA TYR A 76 21.80 -26.45 -8.62
C TYR A 76 22.40 -27.20 -9.80
N GLN A 77 23.31 -26.57 -10.55
CA GLN A 77 23.92 -27.16 -11.76
C GLN A 77 22.89 -27.69 -12.78
N GLY A 78 21.78 -26.96 -12.95
CA GLY A 78 20.67 -27.35 -13.83
C GLY A 78 19.75 -28.45 -13.27
N GLN A 79 20.02 -28.97 -12.07
CA GLN A 79 19.16 -29.92 -11.39
C GLN A 79 18.21 -29.22 -10.42
N ARG A 80 17.03 -29.83 -10.24
CA ARG A 80 16.02 -29.36 -9.28
C ARG A 80 16.58 -29.40 -7.86
N SER A 81 16.27 -28.39 -7.06
CA SER A 81 16.70 -28.31 -5.66
C SER A 81 15.60 -28.75 -4.70
N ALA A 82 15.97 -29.35 -3.57
CA ALA A 82 15.08 -29.51 -2.44
C ALA A 82 15.09 -28.21 -1.60
N ILE A 83 13.91 -27.61 -1.45
CA ILE A 83 13.72 -26.36 -0.70
C ILE A 83 13.02 -26.66 0.63
N ALA A 84 13.63 -26.24 1.73
CA ALA A 84 12.95 -26.07 3.02
C ALA A 84 12.82 -24.58 3.30
N TRP A 85 11.75 -24.15 3.97
CA TRP A 85 11.51 -22.73 4.19
C TRP A 85 10.92 -22.45 5.57
N HIS A 86 11.18 -21.25 6.06
CA HIS A 86 10.66 -20.73 7.31
C HIS A 86 10.37 -19.24 7.15
N TRP A 87 9.36 -18.73 7.84
CA TRP A 87 9.07 -17.30 7.81
C TRP A 87 8.65 -16.78 9.18
N THR A 88 8.93 -15.50 9.39
CA THR A 88 8.54 -14.74 10.58
C THR A 88 7.74 -13.52 10.16
N ARG A 89 6.51 -13.41 10.66
CA ARG A 89 5.63 -12.24 10.45
C ARG A 89 6.07 -11.06 11.30
N ASP A 90 5.78 -9.84 10.84
CA ASP A 90 5.96 -8.60 11.61
C ASP A 90 7.41 -8.45 12.14
N TYR A 91 8.37 -8.92 11.35
CA TYR A 91 9.78 -8.97 11.73
C TYR A 91 10.30 -7.57 12.02
N THR A 92 10.84 -7.33 13.21
CA THR A 92 11.22 -5.97 13.65
C THR A 92 12.72 -5.89 13.89
N TYR A 93 13.36 -4.97 13.18
CA TYR A 93 14.73 -4.55 13.45
C TYR A 93 14.77 -3.51 14.56
N HIS A 94 15.71 -3.64 15.48
CA HIS A 94 16.10 -2.56 16.38
C HIS A 94 17.37 -1.90 15.82
N ILE A 95 17.21 -0.72 15.22
CA ILE A 95 18.30 0.00 14.56
C ILE A 95 18.91 0.94 15.57
N HIS A 96 20.22 0.82 15.80
CA HIS A 96 21.00 1.71 16.64
C HIS A 96 21.81 2.65 15.74
N HIS A 97 21.50 3.94 15.74
CA HIS A 97 22.18 4.95 14.92
C HIS A 97 22.26 6.28 15.67
N GLN A 98 23.48 6.84 15.81
CA GLN A 98 23.73 8.11 16.50
C GLN A 98 23.03 8.19 17.87
N GLU A 99 23.31 7.23 18.76
CA GLU A 99 22.73 7.11 20.12
C GLU A 99 21.22 6.84 20.20
N HIS A 100 20.51 6.87 19.08
CA HIS A 100 19.09 6.57 19.04
C HIS A 100 18.84 5.13 18.62
N SER A 101 17.95 4.45 19.35
CA SER A 101 17.38 3.18 18.94
C SER A 101 15.96 3.39 18.43
N PHE A 102 15.67 2.92 17.23
CA PHE A 102 14.31 2.95 16.69
C PHE A 102 13.94 1.64 16.00
N PRO A 103 12.68 1.20 16.12
CA PRO A 103 12.22 -0.03 15.49
C PRO A 103 11.90 0.18 14.00
N CYS A 104 12.25 -0.80 13.17
CA CYS A 104 11.81 -0.91 11.78
C CYS A 104 11.13 -2.26 11.54
N THR A 105 9.81 -2.25 11.38
CA THR A 105 9.02 -3.47 11.18
C THR A 105 8.83 -3.82 9.72
N ILE A 106 9.20 -5.01 9.29
CA ILE A 106 8.93 -5.59 7.98
C ILE A 106 7.67 -6.45 8.09
N SER A 107 6.88 -6.55 7.01
CA SER A 107 5.67 -7.38 7.04
C SER A 107 6.02 -8.84 7.27
N LEU A 108 7.13 -9.31 6.68
CA LEU A 108 7.62 -10.66 6.83
C LEU A 108 9.12 -10.81 6.49
N LEU A 109 9.80 -11.70 7.20
CA LEU A 109 11.10 -12.26 6.84
C LEU A 109 10.92 -13.72 6.42
N LEU A 110 11.37 -14.08 5.22
CA LEU A 110 11.39 -15.44 4.67
C LEU A 110 12.84 -15.93 4.63
N VAL A 111 13.06 -17.17 5.06
CA VAL A 111 14.33 -17.88 4.94
C VAL A 111 14.09 -19.15 4.14
N LEU A 112 14.87 -19.33 3.07
CA LEU A 112 14.89 -20.52 2.24
C LEU A 112 16.21 -21.25 2.47
N ARG A 113 16.12 -22.56 2.67
CA ARG A 113 17.26 -23.47 2.67
C ARG A 113 17.16 -24.34 1.44
N MET A 114 18.12 -24.17 0.54
CA MET A 114 18.25 -24.93 -0.69
C MET A 114 19.33 -25.99 -0.52
N ARG A 115 19.08 -27.20 -1.01
CA ARG A 115 20.09 -28.24 -1.18
C ARG A 115 19.86 -28.99 -2.50
N PRO A 116 20.90 -29.60 -3.10
CA PRO A 116 20.71 -30.48 -4.25
C PRO A 116 19.69 -31.57 -3.92
N MET A 117 18.75 -31.84 -4.83
CA MET A 117 17.81 -32.95 -4.66
C MET A 117 18.60 -34.25 -4.79
N VAL A 118 18.61 -35.07 -3.74
CA VAL A 118 19.23 -36.40 -3.78
C VAL A 118 18.36 -37.28 -4.66
N PRO A 119 18.89 -37.89 -5.74
CA PRO A 119 18.15 -38.86 -6.53
C PRO A 119 17.64 -39.97 -5.63
N HIS A 120 16.44 -40.47 -5.87
CA HIS A 120 15.97 -41.66 -5.16
C HIS A 120 16.82 -42.85 -5.59
N TYR A 121 17.71 -43.30 -4.70
CA TYR A 121 18.51 -44.50 -4.92
C TYR A 121 17.76 -45.70 -4.34
N PRO A 122 17.72 -46.85 -5.04
CA PRO A 122 17.09 -48.05 -4.52
C PRO A 122 17.84 -48.67 -3.32
N ASP A 123 19.11 -48.29 -3.13
CA ASP A 123 19.95 -48.75 -2.03
C ASP A 123 20.05 -47.67 -0.94
N ALA A 124 19.61 -48.03 0.27
CA ALA A 124 19.64 -47.18 1.46
C ALA A 124 21.04 -46.67 1.79
N PHE A 125 22.10 -47.43 1.48
CA PHE A 125 23.48 -47.01 1.73
C PHE A 125 23.88 -45.80 0.86
N ARG A 126 23.47 -45.79 -0.41
CA ARG A 126 23.74 -44.66 -1.32
C ARG A 126 22.92 -43.43 -0.94
N GLU A 127 21.68 -43.63 -0.51
CA GLU A 127 20.84 -42.54 -0.01
C GLU A 127 21.42 -41.93 1.28
N GLU A 128 21.89 -42.77 2.21
CA GLU A 128 22.55 -42.36 3.44
C GLU A 128 23.87 -41.63 3.18
N ALA A 129 24.68 -42.10 2.22
CA ALA A 129 25.93 -41.44 1.82
C ALA A 129 25.70 -40.10 1.09
N ALA A 130 24.65 -40.01 0.25
CA ALA A 130 24.35 -38.80 -0.51
C ALA A 130 23.77 -37.67 0.37
N GLY A 131 23.13 -38.01 1.49
CA GLY A 131 22.55 -37.05 2.43
C GLY A 131 23.55 -36.03 2.98
N PRO A 132 24.65 -36.45 3.63
CA PRO A 132 25.70 -35.56 4.11
C PRO A 132 26.33 -34.71 3.01
N GLN A 133 26.56 -35.29 1.81
CA GLN A 133 27.10 -34.55 0.69
C GLN A 133 26.15 -33.44 0.22
N ALA A 134 24.85 -33.71 0.14
CA ALA A 134 23.84 -32.69 -0.17
C ALA A 134 23.78 -31.60 0.91
N ARG A 135 23.95 -31.96 2.20
CA ARG A 135 24.00 -30.99 3.32
C ARG A 135 25.23 -30.08 3.26
N SER A 136 26.39 -30.60 2.85
CA SER A 136 27.61 -29.80 2.67
C SER A 136 27.48 -28.74 1.56
N LYS A 137 26.49 -28.91 0.68
CA LYS A 137 26.15 -28.00 -0.42
C LYS A 137 24.91 -27.17 -0.13
N GLU A 138 24.51 -27.03 1.13
CA GLU A 138 23.38 -26.19 1.52
C GLU A 138 23.67 -24.72 1.22
N ILE A 139 22.68 -24.07 0.61
CA ILE A 139 22.70 -22.64 0.35
C ILE A 139 21.48 -22.03 1.03
N TRP A 140 21.70 -20.94 1.74
CA TRP A 140 20.64 -20.19 2.39
C TRP A 140 20.32 -18.93 1.61
N TYR A 141 19.04 -18.57 1.61
CA TYR A 141 18.55 -17.31 1.10
C TYR A 141 17.64 -16.68 2.13
N SER A 142 17.69 -15.36 2.24
CA SER A 142 16.77 -14.58 3.06
C SER A 142 16.10 -13.50 2.21
N LEU A 143 14.83 -13.23 2.49
CA LEU A 143 14.02 -12.25 1.78
C LEU A 143 13.18 -11.45 2.77
N HIS A 144 13.20 -10.13 2.66
CA HIS A 144 12.22 -9.26 3.28
C HIS A 144 11.03 -9.10 2.35
N ILE A 145 9.82 -9.28 2.88
CA ILE A 145 8.60 -8.97 2.15
C ILE A 145 7.90 -7.83 2.86
N LEU A 146 7.65 -6.75 2.11
CA LEU A 146 6.91 -5.59 2.56
C LEU A 146 5.61 -5.50 1.78
N LEU A 147 4.49 -5.54 2.49
CA LEU A 147 3.19 -5.20 1.92
C LEU A 147 3.03 -3.69 1.96
N ASP A 148 2.88 -3.07 0.79
CA ASP A 148 2.55 -1.66 0.72
C ASP A 148 1.19 -1.42 1.37
N ALA A 149 1.13 -0.37 2.17
CA ALA A 149 -0.12 0.11 2.72
C ALA A 149 -0.61 1.28 1.87
N PRO A 150 -1.81 1.22 1.27
CA PRO A 150 -2.34 2.26 0.37
C PRO A 150 -2.39 3.68 0.95
N LEU A 151 -2.30 3.78 2.28
CA LEU A 151 -2.37 4.99 3.09
C LEU A 151 -1.00 5.64 3.37
N LEU A 152 0.11 4.99 2.99
CA LEU A 152 1.44 5.59 3.19
C LEU A 152 1.62 6.72 2.19
N ASP A 153 1.74 7.95 2.70
CA ASP A 153 2.15 9.10 1.90
C ASP A 153 3.63 9.02 1.50
N THR A 154 4.08 9.95 0.65
CA THR A 154 5.48 9.98 0.19
C THR A 154 6.47 10.10 1.36
N ARG A 155 6.13 10.84 2.42
CA ARG A 155 7.01 11.05 3.58
C ARG A 155 7.14 9.78 4.42
N ALA A 156 6.05 9.05 4.60
CA ALA A 156 6.02 7.79 5.32
C ALA A 156 6.79 6.71 4.55
N ILE A 157 6.66 6.65 3.22
CA ILE A 157 7.49 5.80 2.34
C ILE A 157 8.97 6.16 2.49
N GLN A 158 9.33 7.45 2.40
CA GLN A 158 10.72 7.90 2.57
C GLN A 158 11.28 7.55 3.95
N SER A 159 10.52 7.80 5.01
CA SER A 159 10.90 7.43 6.38
C SER A 159 11.14 5.92 6.51
N LYS A 160 10.28 5.11 5.87
CA LYS A 160 10.43 3.66 5.83
C LYS A 160 11.70 3.23 5.10
N LEU A 161 11.96 3.81 3.91
CA LEU A 161 13.15 3.54 3.12
C LEU A 161 14.43 3.97 3.84
N LYS A 162 14.40 5.13 4.52
CA LYS A 162 15.51 5.59 5.35
C LYS A 162 15.80 4.61 6.49
N ALA A 163 14.78 4.17 7.21
CA ALA A 163 14.93 3.16 8.26
C ALA A 163 15.52 1.85 7.71
N LEU A 164 15.11 1.41 6.52
CA LEU A 164 15.67 0.23 5.85
C LEU A 164 17.13 0.42 5.45
N CYS A 165 17.50 1.59 4.92
CA CYS A 165 18.89 1.91 4.59
C CYS A 165 19.79 1.91 5.83
N LEU A 166 19.29 2.48 6.93
CA LEU A 166 19.99 2.49 8.21
C LEU A 166 20.12 1.08 8.80
N ALA A 167 19.06 0.27 8.72
CA ALA A 167 19.12 -1.15 9.12
C ALA A 167 20.18 -1.91 8.32
N ARG A 168 20.26 -1.68 7.01
CA ARG A 168 21.28 -2.27 6.16
C ARG A 168 22.68 -1.80 6.53
N ALA A 169 22.88 -0.51 6.76
CA ALA A 169 24.16 0.03 7.16
C ALA A 169 24.63 -0.52 8.52
N ALA A 170 23.69 -0.82 9.43
CA ALA A 170 23.97 -1.41 10.74
C ALA A 170 24.19 -2.93 10.71
N ALA A 171 23.84 -3.62 9.61
CA ALA A 171 23.93 -5.08 9.47
C ALA A 171 25.37 -5.54 9.17
N LEU A 172 26.30 -5.29 10.09
CA LEU A 172 27.72 -5.63 9.89
C LEU A 172 28.01 -7.15 9.98
N SER A 173 27.23 -7.88 10.79
CA SER A 173 27.46 -9.30 11.08
C SER A 173 26.73 -10.27 10.16
N PHE A 174 25.75 -9.80 9.38
CA PHE A 174 24.89 -10.67 8.56
C PHE A 174 24.62 -10.05 7.19
N THR A 175 24.20 -10.87 6.23
CA THR A 175 23.81 -10.38 4.91
C THR A 175 22.42 -9.76 5.00
N PHE A 176 22.31 -8.44 4.84
CA PHE A 176 21.01 -7.77 4.86
C PHE A 176 20.11 -8.31 3.73
N PRO A 177 18.95 -8.92 4.06
CA PRO A 177 18.11 -9.56 3.06
C PRO A 177 17.59 -8.56 2.00
N PRO A 178 17.60 -8.93 0.70
CA PRO A 178 16.91 -8.17 -0.34
C PRO A 178 15.41 -8.00 -0.01
N ILE A 179 14.82 -6.93 -0.52
CA ILE A 179 13.45 -6.51 -0.17
C ILE A 179 12.51 -6.65 -1.37
N LEU A 180 11.44 -7.40 -1.20
CA LEU A 180 10.31 -7.48 -2.13
C LEU A 180 9.18 -6.60 -1.61
N ILE A 181 8.76 -5.63 -2.42
CA ILE A 181 7.67 -4.71 -2.08
C ILE A 181 6.46 -5.05 -2.96
N LEU A 182 5.39 -5.53 -2.33
CA LEU A 182 4.14 -5.82 -3.02
C LEU A 182 3.24 -4.59 -2.94
N VAL A 183 3.05 -3.92 -4.07
CA VAL A 183 2.21 -2.72 -4.16
C VAL A 183 0.83 -3.04 -4.71
N ALA A 184 -0.21 -2.36 -4.22
CA ALA A 184 -1.58 -2.63 -4.63
C ALA A 184 -1.90 -2.19 -6.07
N ALA A 185 -1.18 -1.19 -6.57
CA ALA A 185 -1.50 -0.52 -7.83
C ALA A 185 -0.26 0.16 -8.47
N PRO A 186 -0.23 0.40 -9.79
CA PRO A 186 0.93 0.95 -10.51
C PRO A 186 1.37 2.35 -10.02
N GLU A 187 0.44 3.18 -9.60
CA GLU A 187 0.74 4.52 -9.12
C GLU A 187 1.51 4.48 -7.79
N ARG A 188 1.28 3.44 -6.98
CA ARG A 188 2.05 3.18 -5.74
C ARG A 188 3.50 2.80 -6.05
N LEU A 189 3.75 2.04 -7.12
CA LEU A 189 5.11 1.75 -7.59
C LEU A 189 5.87 3.05 -7.85
N THR A 190 5.25 4.00 -8.57
CA THR A 190 5.86 5.31 -8.87
C THR A 190 6.23 6.08 -7.58
N LEU A 191 5.37 6.02 -6.55
CA LEU A 191 5.66 6.64 -5.25
C LEU A 191 6.89 6.04 -4.55
N TRP A 192 7.03 4.71 -4.56
CA TRP A 192 8.19 4.04 -3.96
C TRP A 192 9.49 4.37 -4.70
N HIS A 193 9.51 4.37 -6.03
CA HIS A 193 10.69 4.77 -6.79
C HIS A 193 11.05 6.25 -6.56
N ALA A 194 10.05 7.14 -6.53
CA ALA A 194 10.28 8.56 -6.24
C ALA A 194 10.81 8.75 -4.80
N GLY A 195 10.28 7.99 -3.84
CA GLY A 195 10.77 7.98 -2.47
C GLY A 195 12.24 7.58 -2.37
N MET A 196 12.65 6.50 -3.04
CA MET A 196 14.03 6.02 -3.04
C MET A 196 14.98 7.00 -3.74
N ARG A 197 14.61 7.52 -4.92
CA ARG A 197 15.45 8.49 -5.66
C ARG A 197 15.74 9.72 -4.81
N ARG A 198 14.71 10.31 -4.21
CA ARG A 198 14.87 11.46 -3.31
C ARG A 198 15.76 11.14 -2.12
N LEU A 199 15.63 9.95 -1.54
CA LEU A 199 16.46 9.55 -0.42
C LEU A 199 17.94 9.50 -0.82
N LEU A 200 18.25 8.90 -1.98
CA LEU A 200 19.61 8.81 -2.53
C LEU A 200 20.19 10.18 -2.95
N GLU A 201 19.34 11.10 -3.41
CA GLU A 201 19.75 12.48 -3.72
C GLU A 201 20.12 13.27 -2.45
N THR A 202 19.45 13.00 -1.33
CA THR A 202 19.65 13.76 -0.08
C THR A 202 20.67 13.16 0.88
N GLU A 203 20.86 11.84 0.84
CA GLU A 203 21.64 11.11 1.84
C GLU A 203 22.48 10.03 1.16
N ALA A 204 23.75 9.92 1.54
CA ALA A 204 24.67 8.91 1.02
C ALA A 204 24.43 7.55 1.69
N PHE A 205 23.33 6.89 1.32
CA PHE A 205 23.01 5.55 1.81
C PHE A 205 23.44 4.45 0.84
N PRO A 206 23.80 3.26 1.37
CA PRO A 206 24.04 2.10 0.51
C PRO A 206 22.73 1.69 -0.18
N GLN A 207 22.73 1.59 -1.52
CA GLN A 207 21.55 1.32 -2.34
C GLN A 207 20.87 -0.01 -2.00
N LEU A 208 19.68 0.01 -1.43
CA LEU A 208 18.91 -1.20 -1.10
C LEU A 208 18.75 -2.13 -2.32
N GLN A 209 19.06 -3.41 -2.14
CA GLN A 209 18.67 -4.42 -3.11
C GLN A 209 17.19 -4.72 -2.92
N ALA A 210 16.36 -4.15 -3.77
CA ALA A 210 14.91 -4.27 -3.64
C ALA A 210 14.23 -4.30 -5.00
N ALA A 211 13.12 -5.04 -5.08
CA ALA A 211 12.24 -5.05 -6.23
C ALA A 211 10.78 -4.89 -5.84
N LEU A 212 9.99 -4.39 -6.79
CA LEU A 212 8.58 -4.12 -6.64
C LEU A 212 7.78 -4.86 -7.69
N ALA A 213 6.61 -5.33 -7.31
CA ALA A 213 5.60 -5.84 -8.23
C ALA A 213 4.22 -5.34 -7.82
N VAL A 214 3.35 -5.16 -8.82
CA VAL A 214 1.95 -4.79 -8.61
C VAL A 214 1.15 -6.05 -8.35
N VAL A 215 0.44 -6.08 -7.22
CA VAL A 215 -0.44 -7.16 -6.78
C VAL A 215 -1.81 -6.56 -6.49
N ALA A 216 -2.67 -6.61 -7.50
CA ALA A 216 -4.04 -6.09 -7.38
C ALA A 216 -4.78 -6.82 -6.24
N HIS A 217 -5.35 -6.07 -5.30
CA HIS A 217 -6.03 -6.65 -4.14
C HIS A 217 -7.35 -7.34 -4.47
N ASP A 218 -7.91 -7.07 -5.65
CA ASP A 218 -9.25 -7.53 -6.04
C ASP A 218 -9.21 -8.69 -7.04
N ILE A 219 -8.02 -8.99 -7.57
CA ILE A 219 -7.83 -10.17 -8.42
C ILE A 219 -7.49 -11.34 -7.50
N PRO A 220 -8.34 -12.38 -7.39
CA PRO A 220 -7.99 -13.55 -6.61
C PRO A 220 -6.68 -14.11 -7.17
N LEU A 221 -5.69 -14.31 -6.30
CA LEU A 221 -4.35 -14.76 -6.72
C LEU A 221 -4.37 -16.08 -7.51
N SER A 222 -5.41 -16.91 -7.32
CA SER A 222 -5.65 -18.10 -8.15
C SER A 222 -5.85 -17.82 -9.64
N SER A 223 -6.24 -16.59 -10.00
CA SER A 223 -6.38 -16.10 -11.38
C SER A 223 -5.18 -15.29 -11.87
N VAL A 224 -4.32 -14.83 -10.96
CA VAL A 224 -3.06 -14.18 -11.30
C VAL A 224 -2.07 -15.27 -11.71
N GLN A 225 -1.22 -14.96 -12.69
CA GLN A 225 -0.16 -15.84 -13.21
C GLN A 225 0.52 -16.64 -12.09
N LYS A 226 0.36 -17.98 -12.12
CA LYS A 226 0.71 -18.94 -11.05
C LYS A 226 2.21 -19.05 -10.72
N ASP A 227 3.04 -18.13 -11.18
CA ASP A 227 4.48 -18.16 -10.99
C ASP A 227 5.00 -16.77 -10.62
N VAL A 228 5.10 -16.53 -9.31
CA VAL A 228 5.61 -15.28 -8.70
C VAL A 228 6.99 -14.90 -9.23
N TRP A 229 7.80 -15.88 -9.63
CA TRP A 229 9.15 -15.65 -10.16
C TRP A 229 9.15 -14.96 -11.53
N ARG A 230 8.04 -15.06 -12.28
CA ARG A 230 7.87 -14.47 -13.62
C ARG A 230 7.09 -13.16 -13.62
N TRP A 231 6.71 -12.66 -12.45
CA TRP A 231 6.04 -11.37 -12.37
C TRP A 231 6.92 -10.25 -12.93
N PRO A 232 6.33 -9.14 -13.41
CA PRO A 232 7.07 -8.01 -13.97
C PRO A 232 7.75 -7.18 -12.87
N TRP A 233 8.75 -7.76 -12.21
CA TRP A 233 9.49 -7.14 -11.12
C TRP A 233 10.33 -5.95 -11.62
N GLN A 234 10.33 -4.86 -10.86
CA GLN A 234 11.12 -3.66 -11.15
C GLN A 234 12.06 -3.33 -10.00
N ARG A 235 13.33 -3.02 -10.30
CA ARG A 235 14.34 -2.64 -9.31
C ARG A 235 14.04 -1.27 -8.70
N LEU A 236 13.99 -1.21 -7.36
CA LEU A 236 13.73 0.02 -6.61
C LEU A 236 14.77 1.10 -6.96
N GLY A 237 14.30 2.32 -7.19
CA GLY A 237 15.14 3.46 -7.58
C GLY A 237 15.39 3.57 -9.09
N THR A 238 15.65 2.45 -9.80
CA THR A 238 15.98 2.49 -11.25
C THR A 238 14.81 2.19 -12.18
N GLN A 239 13.72 1.57 -11.69
CA GLN A 239 12.58 1.10 -12.50
C GLN A 239 12.96 0.06 -13.57
N ALA A 240 14.21 -0.40 -13.61
CA ALA A 240 14.65 -1.41 -14.56
C ALA A 240 13.94 -2.74 -14.27
N PRO A 241 13.43 -3.44 -15.31
CA PRO A 241 12.91 -4.79 -15.12
C PRO A 241 14.01 -5.71 -14.58
N CYS A 242 13.63 -6.69 -13.77
CA CYS A 242 14.56 -7.67 -13.22
C CYS A 242 13.89 -9.02 -12.98
N HIS A 243 14.71 -10.05 -12.83
CA HIS A 243 14.24 -11.35 -12.36
C HIS A 243 14.44 -11.46 -10.85
N LEU A 244 13.55 -12.21 -10.20
CA LEU A 244 13.62 -12.41 -8.75
C LEU A 244 14.89 -13.18 -8.35
N GLN A 245 15.34 -14.11 -9.20
CA GLN A 245 16.56 -14.88 -9.04
C GLN A 245 17.80 -13.97 -8.93
N ASP A 246 17.82 -12.86 -9.69
CA ASP A 246 18.95 -11.92 -9.71
C ASP A 246 19.11 -11.14 -8.41
N LEU A 247 18.06 -11.12 -7.56
CA LEU A 247 18.05 -10.41 -6.28
C LEU A 247 18.51 -11.30 -5.13
N LEU A 248 18.47 -12.61 -5.31
CA LEU A 248 18.79 -13.55 -4.26
C LEU A 248 20.29 -13.61 -4.06
N ILE A 249 20.71 -13.41 -2.81
CA ILE A 249 22.11 -13.52 -2.41
C ILE A 249 22.29 -14.86 -1.70
N PRO A 250 23.02 -15.82 -2.28
CA PRO A 250 23.45 -17.02 -1.57
C PRO A 250 24.20 -16.65 -0.30
N SER A 251 23.81 -17.24 0.83
CA SER A 251 24.48 -17.04 2.11
C SER A 251 24.73 -18.35 2.83
N ALA A 252 25.70 -18.32 3.75
CA ALA A 252 25.88 -19.35 4.76
C ALA A 252 24.89 -19.12 5.91
N ALA A 253 24.60 -20.17 6.70
CA ALA A 253 23.62 -20.10 7.77
C ALA A 253 23.97 -19.03 8.83
N GLU A 254 25.25 -18.83 9.10
CA GLU A 254 25.78 -17.88 10.09
C GLU A 254 25.58 -16.42 9.65
N ARG A 255 25.32 -16.19 8.35
CA ARG A 255 25.06 -14.86 7.78
C ARG A 255 23.57 -14.51 7.75
N LEU A 256 22.70 -15.36 8.32
CA LEU A 256 21.29 -15.04 8.50
C LEU A 256 21.09 -14.04 9.65
N PRO A 257 19.98 -13.29 9.68
CA PRO A 257 19.64 -12.48 10.86
C PRO A 257 19.62 -13.36 12.13
N PRO A 258 20.29 -12.95 13.23
CA PRO A 258 20.47 -13.79 14.42
C PRO A 258 19.15 -14.33 14.99
N ASP A 259 18.11 -13.51 15.03
CA ASP A 259 16.79 -13.92 15.53
C ASP A 259 16.14 -15.00 14.67
N ALA A 260 16.38 -14.95 13.34
CA ALA A 260 15.87 -15.95 12.41
C ALA A 260 16.62 -17.27 12.56
N LEU A 261 17.94 -17.20 12.75
CA LEU A 261 18.78 -18.37 13.02
C LEU A 261 18.38 -19.03 14.34
N ALA A 262 18.25 -18.25 15.43
CA ALA A 262 17.82 -18.76 16.73
C ALA A 262 16.44 -19.45 16.66
N ALA A 263 15.51 -18.89 15.87
CA ALA A 263 14.20 -19.50 15.64
C ALA A 263 14.27 -20.82 14.86
N LEU A 264 15.22 -20.94 13.92
CA LEU A 264 15.48 -22.17 13.17
C LEU A 264 16.14 -23.24 14.04
N GLU A 265 17.18 -22.87 14.80
CA GLU A 265 17.92 -23.75 15.70
C GLU A 265 17.02 -24.31 16.78
N SER A 266 16.23 -23.45 17.44
CA SER A 266 15.24 -23.86 18.45
C SER A 266 14.29 -24.94 17.90
N ARG A 267 13.88 -24.83 16.62
CA ARG A 267 13.00 -25.84 15.99
C ARG A 267 13.73 -27.12 15.63
N GLN A 268 14.98 -27.02 15.15
CA GLN A 268 15.79 -28.20 14.84
C GLN A 268 16.10 -29.00 16.10
N GLU A 269 16.44 -28.33 17.19
CA GLU A 269 16.71 -28.94 18.48
C GLU A 269 15.47 -29.64 19.05
N GLN A 270 14.30 -29.01 18.94
CA GLN A 270 13.00 -29.62 19.27
C GLN A 270 12.70 -30.86 18.42
N THR A 271 13.05 -30.84 17.13
CA THR A 271 12.81 -31.99 16.24
C THR A 271 13.76 -33.14 16.56
N ARG A 272 15.03 -32.85 16.87
CA ARG A 272 16.04 -33.85 17.25
C ARG A 272 15.72 -34.52 18.58
N THR A 273 15.32 -33.75 19.59
CA THR A 273 14.90 -34.28 20.90
C THR A 273 13.62 -35.12 20.80
N GLN A 274 12.71 -34.81 19.86
CA GLN A 274 11.50 -35.61 19.63
C GLN A 274 11.73 -36.90 18.84
N ALA A 275 12.86 -37.05 18.13
CA ALA A 275 13.09 -38.22 17.30
C ALA A 275 13.34 -39.52 18.11
N LEU A 276 13.71 -39.44 19.40
CA LEU A 276 14.08 -40.62 20.19
C LEU A 276 13.81 -40.53 21.72
N PRO A 277 12.61 -40.15 22.23
CA PRO A 277 12.21 -40.66 23.52
C PRO A 277 11.70 -42.08 23.30
N SER A 278 12.54 -43.08 23.64
CA SER A 278 12.06 -44.43 23.92
C SER A 278 10.82 -44.26 24.80
N ARG A 279 9.64 -44.61 24.27
CA ARG A 279 8.33 -44.42 24.92
C ARG A 279 8.33 -45.20 26.23
N GLN A 280 8.92 -44.66 27.28
CA GLN A 280 8.48 -45.02 28.61
C GLN A 280 7.05 -44.48 28.71
N PRO A 281 6.05 -45.32 28.98
CA PRO A 281 4.70 -44.87 29.21
C PRO A 281 4.74 -44.02 30.49
N VAL A 282 4.98 -42.72 30.34
CA VAL A 282 4.73 -41.75 31.40
C VAL A 282 3.26 -41.98 31.74
N SER A 283 3.01 -42.53 32.92
CA SER A 283 1.69 -42.81 33.43
C SER A 283 0.94 -41.49 33.42
N ARG A 284 0.13 -41.29 32.36
CA ARG A 284 -0.63 -40.07 32.13
C ARG A 284 -1.74 -40.07 33.16
N THR A 285 -1.43 -39.62 34.37
CA THR A 285 -2.46 -39.15 35.27
C THR A 285 -3.21 -38.06 34.50
N PRO A 286 -4.50 -38.25 34.17
CA PRO A 286 -5.23 -37.24 33.44
C PRO A 286 -5.17 -35.96 34.27
N MET A 287 -4.48 -34.94 33.75
CA MET A 287 -4.48 -33.61 34.35
C MET A 287 -5.93 -33.12 34.38
N ARG A 288 -6.64 -33.43 35.47
CA ARG A 288 -7.93 -32.83 35.84
C ARG A 288 -7.74 -31.44 36.44
N GLY A 289 -6.55 -30.85 36.31
CA GLY A 289 -6.29 -29.45 36.62
C GLY A 289 -7.01 -28.55 35.61
N ARG A 290 -7.71 -27.55 36.12
CA ARG A 290 -8.37 -26.52 35.31
C ARG A 290 -7.31 -25.80 34.47
N LEU A 291 -7.29 -26.05 33.15
CA LEU A 291 -6.36 -25.39 32.22
C LEU A 291 -6.49 -23.87 32.33
N VAL A 292 -5.37 -23.18 32.58
CA VAL A 292 -5.32 -21.72 32.56
C VAL A 292 -5.60 -21.25 31.12
N PRO A 293 -6.67 -20.45 30.88
CA PRO A 293 -7.01 -20.01 29.54
C PRO A 293 -6.04 -18.91 29.08
N VAL A 294 -5.25 -19.21 28.05
CA VAL A 294 -4.36 -18.22 27.41
C VAL A 294 -5.14 -17.33 26.44
N VAL A 295 -6.11 -17.92 25.75
CA VAL A 295 -7.12 -17.23 24.96
C VAL A 295 -8.42 -17.21 25.76
N ARG A 296 -8.96 -16.03 26.11
CA ARG A 296 -10.12 -15.96 27.01
C ARG A 296 -11.40 -16.47 26.34
N GLY A 297 -12.11 -17.35 27.04
CA GLY A 297 -13.48 -17.76 26.73
C GLY A 297 -13.66 -18.43 25.36
N GLN A 298 -14.85 -18.26 24.78
CA GLN A 298 -15.23 -18.80 23.47
C GLN A 298 -14.82 -17.84 22.34
N PHE A 299 -13.51 -17.68 22.12
CA PHE A 299 -12.97 -16.72 21.15
C PHE A 299 -13.62 -16.81 19.77
N MET A 300 -13.74 -18.01 19.19
CA MET A 300 -14.39 -18.20 17.89
C MET A 300 -15.87 -17.85 17.88
N GLN A 301 -16.58 -18.06 18.98
CA GLN A 301 -17.98 -17.64 19.06
C GLN A 301 -18.10 -16.12 19.13
N ARG A 302 -17.17 -15.43 19.80
CA ARG A 302 -17.11 -13.95 19.77
C ARG A 302 -16.78 -13.43 18.38
N VAL A 303 -15.84 -14.07 17.68
CA VAL A 303 -15.50 -13.75 16.28
C VAL A 303 -16.72 -13.96 15.38
N ALA A 304 -17.38 -15.12 15.46
CA ALA A 304 -18.59 -15.41 14.69
C ALA A 304 -19.72 -14.41 15.00
N LYS A 305 -19.96 -14.13 16.29
CA LYS A 305 -20.94 -13.12 16.72
C LYS A 305 -20.58 -11.73 16.20
N ALA A 306 -19.29 -11.36 16.19
CA ALA A 306 -18.83 -10.08 15.69
C ALA A 306 -19.05 -9.91 14.18
N ILE A 307 -18.96 -10.99 13.41
CA ILE A 307 -19.24 -10.98 11.96
C ILE A 307 -20.72 -10.75 11.68
N HIS A 308 -21.61 -11.29 12.51
CA HIS A 308 -23.06 -11.24 12.29
C HIS A 308 -23.77 -10.10 13.05
N THR A 309 -23.12 -9.47 14.03
CA THR A 309 -23.76 -8.40 14.81
C THR A 309 -23.82 -7.10 14.05
N GLN A 310 -24.97 -6.43 14.12
CA GLN A 310 -25.13 -5.05 13.65
C GLN A 310 -24.65 -4.03 14.69
N GLN A 311 -24.51 -4.43 15.95
CA GLN A 311 -24.09 -3.57 17.07
C GLN A 311 -22.56 -3.45 17.13
N VAL A 312 -21.97 -2.86 16.09
CA VAL A 312 -20.51 -2.72 15.93
C VAL A 312 -19.89 -1.88 17.06
N HIS A 313 -20.61 -0.88 17.58
CA HIS A 313 -20.13 0.04 18.63
C HIS A 313 -19.81 -0.63 19.97
N ALA A 314 -20.44 -1.77 20.26
CA ALA A 314 -20.21 -2.52 21.49
C ALA A 314 -18.99 -3.47 21.41
N LEU A 315 -18.41 -3.64 20.21
CA LEU A 315 -17.31 -4.55 19.99
C LEU A 315 -15.95 -3.85 20.15
N PRO A 316 -14.91 -4.56 20.64
CA PRO A 316 -13.54 -4.14 20.46
C PRO A 316 -13.25 -3.87 18.97
N LEU A 317 -12.56 -2.77 18.67
CA LEU A 317 -12.28 -2.34 17.29
C LEU A 317 -11.75 -3.47 16.40
N SER A 318 -10.88 -4.33 16.94
CA SER A 318 -10.29 -5.45 16.21
C SER A 318 -11.33 -6.47 15.72
N LEU A 319 -12.36 -6.73 16.52
CA LEU A 319 -13.49 -7.57 16.16
C LEU A 319 -14.48 -6.82 15.25
N ALA A 320 -14.72 -5.54 15.55
CA ALA A 320 -15.56 -4.68 14.73
C ALA A 320 -15.08 -4.62 13.27
N CYS A 321 -13.76 -4.61 13.02
CA CYS A 321 -13.18 -4.62 11.67
C CYS A 321 -13.57 -5.86 10.85
N LEU A 322 -13.92 -6.99 11.48
CA LEU A 322 -14.36 -8.19 10.76
C LEU A 322 -15.75 -8.04 10.12
N SER A 323 -16.52 -7.03 10.54
CA SER A 323 -17.80 -6.71 9.93
C SER A 323 -17.66 -5.88 8.63
N LEU A 324 -16.45 -5.41 8.31
CA LEU A 324 -16.17 -4.66 7.10
C LEU A 324 -15.98 -5.61 5.92
N THR A 325 -16.80 -5.43 4.91
CA THR A 325 -16.66 -6.08 3.60
C THR A 325 -15.51 -5.46 2.80
N ASN A 326 -15.03 -6.15 1.76
CA ASN A 326 -14.00 -5.60 0.86
C ASN A 326 -14.41 -4.27 0.24
N ARG A 327 -15.70 -4.14 -0.14
CA ARG A 327 -16.25 -2.89 -0.67
C ARG A 327 -16.24 -1.77 0.38
N GLU A 328 -16.66 -2.04 1.62
CA GLU A 328 -16.60 -1.03 2.68
C GLU A 328 -15.15 -0.60 2.97
N VAL A 329 -14.18 -1.52 2.97
CA VAL A 329 -12.75 -1.17 3.11
C VAL A 329 -12.27 -0.30 1.94
N SER A 330 -12.66 -0.62 0.70
CA SER A 330 -12.33 0.19 -0.47
C SER A 330 -12.90 1.61 -0.35
N LEU A 331 -14.17 1.75 0.03
CA LEU A 331 -14.79 3.06 0.26
C LEU A 331 -14.11 3.84 1.40
N LEU A 332 -13.67 3.18 2.48
CA LEU A 332 -12.89 3.83 3.54
C LEU A 332 -11.54 4.35 3.00
N LEU A 333 -10.84 3.57 2.17
CA LEU A 333 -9.60 4.00 1.52
C LEU A 333 -9.83 5.21 0.61
N GLN A 334 -10.88 5.19 -0.21
CA GLN A 334 -11.21 6.32 -1.07
C GLN A 334 -11.57 7.56 -0.26
N LEU A 335 -12.30 7.43 0.84
CA LEU A 335 -12.59 8.56 1.74
C LEU A 335 -11.36 9.08 2.50
N GLU A 336 -10.34 8.25 2.71
CA GLU A 336 -9.05 8.74 3.22
C GLU A 336 -8.36 9.59 2.16
N ARG A 337 -8.28 9.08 0.91
CA ARG A 337 -7.59 9.73 -0.20
C ARG A 337 -8.29 11.01 -0.67
N ALA A 338 -9.63 10.97 -0.70
CA ALA A 338 -10.51 12.03 -1.14
C ALA A 338 -11.55 12.37 -0.05
N PRO A 339 -11.15 13.04 1.05
CA PRO A 339 -12.09 13.39 2.11
C PRO A 339 -13.18 14.34 1.61
N ALA A 340 -14.41 14.15 2.08
CA ALA A 340 -15.62 14.84 1.65
C ALA A 340 -16.08 14.49 0.22
N ALA A 341 -15.68 13.34 -0.31
CA ALA A 341 -16.30 12.82 -1.53
C ALA A 341 -17.79 12.52 -1.33
N SER A 342 -18.58 12.72 -2.38
CA SER A 342 -20.00 12.36 -2.43
C SER A 342 -20.19 10.90 -2.86
N PRO A 343 -21.37 10.29 -2.63
CA PRO A 343 -21.67 8.95 -3.12
C PRO A 343 -21.52 8.80 -4.63
N GLU A 344 -21.88 9.82 -5.41
CA GLU A 344 -21.76 9.81 -6.88
C GLU A 344 -20.30 9.83 -7.32
N GLU A 345 -19.46 10.62 -6.65
CA GLU A 345 -18.02 10.70 -6.92
C GLU A 345 -17.34 9.36 -6.62
N LEU A 346 -17.61 8.78 -5.44
CA LEU A 346 -17.09 7.47 -5.05
C LEU A 346 -17.59 6.34 -5.95
N ALA A 347 -18.85 6.40 -6.37
CA ALA A 347 -19.43 5.44 -7.30
C ALA A 347 -18.75 5.47 -8.67
N ALA A 348 -18.42 6.65 -9.18
CA ALA A 348 -17.69 6.81 -10.43
C ALA A 348 -16.29 6.19 -10.36
N TRP A 349 -15.56 6.37 -9.25
CA TRP A 349 -14.19 5.85 -9.12
C TRP A 349 -14.12 4.34 -8.84
N GLU A 350 -15.12 3.77 -8.19
CA GLU A 350 -15.18 2.34 -7.84
C GLU A 350 -15.99 1.53 -8.87
N GLU A 351 -16.47 2.16 -9.95
CA GLU A 351 -17.35 1.56 -10.97
C GLU A 351 -18.60 0.92 -10.35
N LEU A 352 -19.23 1.63 -9.41
CA LEU A 352 -20.42 1.19 -8.68
C LEU A 352 -21.65 2.04 -9.03
N LEU A 353 -22.82 1.53 -8.68
CA LEU A 353 -24.05 2.32 -8.73
C LEU A 353 -24.08 3.36 -7.60
N PRO A 354 -24.38 4.65 -7.86
CA PRO A 354 -24.46 5.70 -6.83
C PRO A 354 -25.39 5.37 -5.67
N SER A 355 -26.57 4.81 -5.97
CA SER A 355 -27.54 4.39 -4.95
C SER A 355 -27.01 3.28 -4.04
N SER A 356 -26.20 2.36 -4.58
CA SER A 356 -25.56 1.32 -3.78
C SER A 356 -24.51 1.92 -2.86
N VAL A 357 -23.68 2.84 -3.35
CA VAL A 357 -22.65 3.52 -2.53
C VAL A 357 -23.29 4.35 -1.43
N ALA A 358 -24.33 5.15 -1.74
CA ALA A 358 -25.06 5.93 -0.76
C ALA A 358 -25.65 5.06 0.36
N ARG A 359 -26.29 3.95 0.00
CA ARG A 359 -26.80 2.97 0.97
C ARG A 359 -25.68 2.39 1.85
N THR A 360 -24.56 1.98 1.25
CA THR A 360 -23.41 1.44 1.99
C THR A 360 -22.81 2.49 2.93
N LEU A 361 -22.63 3.73 2.49
CA LEU A 361 -22.11 4.82 3.33
C LEU A 361 -23.06 5.16 4.48
N SER A 362 -24.38 5.14 4.25
CA SER A 362 -25.37 5.30 5.32
C SER A 362 -25.25 4.20 6.37
N GLN A 363 -25.12 2.93 5.95
CA GLN A 363 -24.89 1.80 6.87
C GLN A 363 -23.57 1.94 7.62
N MET A 364 -22.49 2.34 6.93
CA MET A 364 -21.19 2.60 7.55
C MET A 364 -21.24 3.76 8.55
N ALA A 365 -22.06 4.78 8.28
CA ALA A 365 -22.28 5.90 9.19
C ALA A 365 -23.03 5.46 10.45
N GLN A 366 -24.06 4.63 10.31
CA GLN A 366 -24.77 4.02 11.44
C GLN A 366 -23.84 3.14 12.30
N LYS A 367 -22.91 2.42 11.67
CA LYS A 367 -21.85 1.63 12.35
C LYS A 367 -20.70 2.48 12.90
N GLY A 368 -20.69 3.80 12.66
CA GLY A 368 -19.68 4.73 13.14
C GLY A 368 -18.36 4.72 12.39
N TRP A 369 -18.25 4.11 11.20
CA TRP A 369 -17.01 4.09 10.41
C TRP A 369 -16.75 5.39 9.65
N VAL A 370 -17.82 6.02 9.19
CA VAL A 370 -17.82 7.30 8.49
C VAL A 370 -18.80 8.24 9.16
N ARG A 371 -18.74 9.53 8.84
CA ARG A 371 -19.76 10.50 9.24
C ARG A 371 -19.99 11.50 8.14
N SER A 372 -21.09 12.24 8.25
CA SER A 372 -21.33 13.40 7.39
C SER A 372 -20.23 14.44 7.57
N ALA A 373 -19.82 15.09 6.49
CA ALA A 373 -18.87 16.19 6.48
C ALA A 373 -19.56 17.56 6.54
N ASN A 374 -20.90 17.60 6.51
CA ASN A 374 -21.67 18.84 6.36
C ASN A 374 -21.45 19.84 7.50
N ASP A 375 -21.03 19.38 8.68
CA ASP A 375 -20.64 20.19 9.83
C ASP A 375 -19.29 20.90 9.63
N LEU A 376 -18.41 20.36 8.78
CA LEU A 376 -17.09 20.94 8.47
C LEU A 376 -17.08 21.78 7.19
N LEU A 377 -18.12 21.66 6.35
CA LEU A 377 -18.19 22.35 5.08
C LEU A 377 -18.64 23.81 5.26
N PRO A 378 -17.95 24.78 4.62
CA PRO A 378 -18.39 26.17 4.55
C PRO A 378 -19.81 26.26 4.00
N ALA A 379 -20.57 27.26 4.44
CA ALA A 379 -21.94 27.48 3.96
C ALA A 379 -22.03 27.73 2.44
N SER A 380 -20.93 28.20 1.83
CA SER A 380 -20.84 28.43 0.39
C SER A 380 -20.71 27.15 -0.42
N VAL A 381 -20.24 26.04 0.16
CA VAL A 381 -20.16 24.74 -0.52
C VAL A 381 -21.58 24.18 -0.63
N GLU A 382 -21.96 23.75 -1.83
CA GLU A 382 -23.31 23.23 -2.12
C GLU A 382 -23.67 22.07 -1.18
N ARG A 383 -24.44 22.38 -0.12
CA ARG A 383 -24.89 21.41 0.90
C ARG A 383 -25.92 20.41 0.37
N ARG A 384 -26.32 20.52 -0.91
CA ARG A 384 -27.31 19.64 -1.53
C ARG A 384 -26.81 18.20 -1.64
N LYS A 385 -25.50 17.99 -1.81
CA LYS A 385 -24.90 16.65 -1.84
C LYS A 385 -24.44 16.25 -0.45
N GLN A 386 -24.86 15.07 0.00
CA GLN A 386 -24.34 14.48 1.22
C GLN A 386 -22.88 14.08 1.00
N ARG A 387 -21.97 14.60 1.81
CA ARG A 387 -20.53 14.32 1.73
C ARG A 387 -20.07 13.60 2.98
N TYR A 388 -19.10 12.71 2.83
CA TYR A 388 -18.64 11.86 3.93
C TYR A 388 -17.16 12.05 4.21
N ILE A 389 -16.79 11.86 5.48
CA ILE A 389 -15.41 11.72 5.91
C ILE A 389 -15.27 10.50 6.82
N LEU A 390 -14.05 10.02 6.98
CA LEU A 390 -13.76 9.01 7.98
C LEU A 390 -14.02 9.54 9.39
N SER A 391 -14.67 8.72 10.22
CA SER A 391 -14.73 8.96 11.65
C SER A 391 -13.41 8.58 12.31
N LYS A 392 -13.23 8.93 13.61
CA LYS A 392 -12.11 8.42 14.43
C LYS A 392 -12.00 6.89 14.35
N GLN A 393 -13.13 6.19 14.45
CA GLN A 393 -13.17 4.72 14.41
C GLN A 393 -12.80 4.18 13.03
N GLY A 394 -13.24 4.83 11.94
CA GLY A 394 -12.86 4.46 10.56
C GLY A 394 -11.36 4.60 10.31
N ILE A 395 -10.74 5.68 10.77
CA ILE A 395 -9.28 5.87 10.64
C ILE A 395 -8.53 4.79 11.42
N TYR A 396 -8.98 4.50 12.64
CA TYR A 396 -8.33 3.50 13.48
C TYR A 396 -8.50 2.10 12.87
N ALA A 397 -9.65 1.80 12.26
CA ALA A 397 -9.87 0.55 11.53
C ALA A 397 -8.89 0.42 10.37
N LEU A 398 -8.79 1.44 9.51
CA LEU A 398 -7.83 1.48 8.40
C LEU A 398 -6.39 1.30 8.87
N ALA A 399 -5.97 2.03 9.90
CA ALA A 399 -4.64 1.88 10.48
C ALA A 399 -4.38 0.44 10.97
N ARG A 400 -5.40 -0.23 11.55
CA ARG A 400 -5.27 -1.63 11.99
C ARG A 400 -5.22 -2.61 10.83
N ILE A 401 -6.08 -2.43 9.81
CA ILE A 401 -6.15 -3.28 8.61
C ILE A 401 -4.80 -3.27 7.88
N PHE A 402 -4.18 -2.10 7.76
CA PHE A 402 -2.90 -1.92 7.05
C PHE A 402 -1.66 -1.93 7.96
N HIS A 403 -1.83 -2.26 9.24
CA HIS A 403 -0.73 -2.31 10.22
C HIS A 403 0.10 -1.01 10.31
N LEU A 404 -0.58 0.12 10.31
CA LEU A 404 0.01 1.45 10.38
C LEU A 404 -0.12 2.05 11.79
N PRO A 405 0.85 2.88 12.21
CA PRO A 405 0.70 3.69 13.41
C PRO A 405 -0.44 4.71 13.23
N VAL A 406 -1.31 4.83 14.23
CA VAL A 406 -2.47 5.73 14.20
C VAL A 406 -2.05 7.20 14.31
N LYS A 407 -1.10 7.51 15.20
CA LYS A 407 -0.68 8.88 15.53
C LYS A 407 -0.35 9.76 14.31
N PRO A 408 0.42 9.31 13.29
CA PRO A 408 0.71 10.15 12.12
C PRO A 408 -0.49 10.38 11.18
N GLN A 409 -1.58 9.62 11.31
CA GLN A 409 -2.74 9.72 10.41
C GLN A 409 -3.81 10.70 10.91
N THR A 410 -3.80 11.02 12.21
CA THR A 410 -4.85 11.83 12.85
C THR A 410 -4.31 13.11 13.43
N VAL A 411 -5.11 14.18 13.38
CA VAL A 411 -4.81 15.46 14.00
C VAL A 411 -6.01 15.88 14.85
N MET A 412 -5.76 16.40 16.05
CA MET A 412 -6.81 17.06 16.83
C MET A 412 -7.13 18.41 16.18
N LEU A 413 -8.40 18.61 15.85
CA LEU A 413 -8.92 19.83 15.26
C LEU A 413 -9.93 20.45 16.21
N SER A 414 -9.71 21.71 16.58
CA SER A 414 -10.68 22.51 17.31
C SER A 414 -11.70 23.06 16.32
N LEU A 415 -12.96 22.64 16.46
CA LEU A 415 -14.09 23.08 15.64
C LEU A 415 -14.76 24.31 16.27
N SER A 416 -15.70 24.90 15.53
CA SER A 416 -16.59 25.93 16.09
C SER A 416 -17.33 25.40 17.34
N ALA A 417 -17.64 26.30 18.27
CA ALA A 417 -18.21 25.97 19.59
C ALA A 417 -17.29 25.19 20.56
N GLY A 418 -15.96 25.26 20.36
CA GLY A 418 -14.99 24.71 21.32
C GLY A 418 -14.88 23.18 21.34
N ARG A 419 -15.51 22.50 20.38
CA ARG A 419 -15.46 21.04 20.26
C ARG A 419 -14.14 20.60 19.65
N GLU A 420 -13.37 19.77 20.35
CA GLU A 420 -12.17 19.14 19.80
C GLU A 420 -12.48 17.76 19.22
N GLU A 421 -11.93 17.47 18.04
CA GLU A 421 -12.13 16.19 17.39
C GLU A 421 -10.87 15.68 16.68
N TRP A 422 -10.65 14.37 16.78
CA TRP A 422 -9.63 13.67 16.00
C TRP A 422 -10.14 13.42 14.58
N VAL A 423 -9.53 14.10 13.61
CA VAL A 423 -9.86 13.97 12.19
C VAL A 423 -8.67 13.46 11.38
N PRO A 424 -8.87 12.92 10.17
CA PRO A 424 -7.76 12.59 9.28
C PRO A 424 -6.91 13.84 9.02
N ARG A 425 -5.59 13.66 8.92
CA ARG A 425 -4.65 14.77 8.66
C ARG A 425 -5.02 15.58 7.40
N ARG A 426 -5.48 14.90 6.34
CA ARG A 426 -5.95 15.53 5.11
C ARG A 426 -7.18 16.43 5.35
N VAL A 427 -8.14 15.97 6.15
CA VAL A 427 -9.31 16.79 6.54
C VAL A 427 -8.87 18.02 7.31
N ALA A 428 -7.96 17.87 8.29
CA ALA A 428 -7.43 19.01 9.03
C ALA A 428 -6.74 20.04 8.11
N ALA A 429 -6.00 19.58 7.09
CA ALA A 429 -5.38 20.45 6.10
C ALA A 429 -6.41 21.20 5.25
N LEU A 430 -7.50 20.53 4.84
CA LEU A 430 -8.59 21.16 4.08
C LEU A 430 -9.33 22.22 4.88
N VAL A 431 -9.66 21.94 6.15
CA VAL A 431 -10.32 22.91 7.04
C VAL A 431 -9.43 24.12 7.28
N ARG A 432 -8.17 23.91 7.67
CA ARG A 432 -7.22 25.01 7.96
C ARG A 432 -6.89 25.85 6.72
N GLY A 433 -6.82 25.22 5.55
CA GLY A 433 -6.53 25.89 4.29
C GLY A 433 -7.75 26.52 3.60
N GLN A 434 -8.97 26.30 4.12
CA GLN A 434 -10.23 26.72 3.49
C GLN A 434 -10.36 26.28 2.02
N ARG A 435 -9.81 25.09 1.67
CA ARG A 435 -9.70 24.61 0.28
C ARG A 435 -10.84 23.70 -0.18
N TRP A 436 -11.98 23.72 0.51
CA TRP A 436 -13.08 22.79 0.23
C TRP A 436 -13.64 22.90 -1.19
N HIS A 437 -13.91 24.12 -1.65
CA HIS A 437 -14.41 24.38 -3.02
C HIS A 437 -13.48 23.83 -4.10
N HIS A 438 -12.20 24.15 -3.94
CA HIS A 438 -11.14 23.68 -4.82
C HIS A 438 -11.09 22.17 -4.89
N GLN A 439 -11.07 21.53 -3.71
CA GLN A 439 -10.93 20.10 -3.59
C GLN A 439 -12.15 19.33 -4.12
N ILE A 440 -13.35 19.83 -3.84
CA ILE A 440 -14.62 19.26 -4.34
C ILE A 440 -14.72 19.40 -5.86
N GLY A 441 -14.26 20.53 -6.41
CA GLY A 441 -14.18 20.73 -7.85
C GLY A 441 -13.30 19.70 -8.55
N LEU A 442 -12.12 19.41 -7.98
CA LEU A 442 -11.24 18.34 -8.44
C LEU A 442 -11.93 16.97 -8.40
N TYR A 443 -12.63 16.64 -7.30
CA TYR A 443 -13.35 15.36 -7.21
C TYR A 443 -14.44 15.25 -8.27
N THR A 444 -15.21 16.32 -8.47
CA THR A 444 -16.28 16.36 -9.47
C THR A 444 -15.70 16.16 -10.87
N PHE A 445 -14.58 16.81 -11.19
CA PHE A 445 -13.87 16.63 -12.45
C PHE A 445 -13.44 15.16 -12.66
N PHE A 446 -12.76 14.55 -11.69
CA PHE A 446 -12.28 13.17 -11.83
C PHE A 446 -13.41 12.15 -11.84
N ALA A 447 -14.51 12.41 -11.14
CA ALA A 447 -15.71 11.58 -11.22
C ALA A 447 -16.35 11.64 -12.61
N GLN A 448 -16.49 12.84 -13.19
CA GLN A 448 -16.97 13.00 -14.56
C GLN A 448 -16.04 12.33 -15.58
N LEU A 449 -14.72 12.41 -15.36
CA LEU A 449 -13.73 11.76 -16.22
C LEU A 449 -13.80 10.24 -16.12
N ALA A 450 -13.94 9.68 -14.91
CA ALA A 450 -14.13 8.26 -14.72
C ALA A 450 -15.40 7.75 -15.41
N CYS A 451 -16.54 8.45 -15.21
CA CYS A 451 -17.80 8.11 -15.88
C CYS A 451 -17.67 8.19 -17.41
N ALA A 452 -17.13 9.28 -17.95
CA ALA A 452 -16.97 9.48 -19.38
C ALA A 452 -16.01 8.44 -20.01
N ALA A 453 -14.96 8.06 -19.29
CA ALA A 453 -14.05 6.99 -19.72
C ALA A 453 -14.74 5.63 -19.70
N SER A 454 -15.43 5.28 -18.61
CA SER A 454 -16.15 4.00 -18.49
C SER A 454 -17.26 3.80 -19.54
N ALA A 455 -17.81 4.90 -20.08
CA ALA A 455 -18.78 4.87 -21.17
C ALA A 455 -18.17 4.53 -22.54
N GLN A 456 -16.84 4.61 -22.69
CA GLN A 456 -16.11 4.22 -23.90
C GLN A 456 -15.34 2.93 -23.62
N SER A 457 -15.62 1.85 -24.37
CA SER A 457 -15.11 0.51 -24.05
C SER A 457 -13.59 0.39 -24.07
N ASP A 458 -12.90 1.24 -24.83
CA ASP A 458 -11.45 1.24 -25.02
C ASP A 458 -10.71 2.24 -24.13
N LEU A 459 -11.41 3.10 -23.39
CA LEU A 459 -10.82 4.19 -22.62
C LEU A 459 -10.93 3.99 -21.12
N ARG A 460 -9.84 4.23 -20.40
CA ARG A 460 -9.82 4.13 -18.93
C ARG A 460 -9.10 5.30 -18.29
N LEU A 461 -9.66 5.77 -17.17
CA LEU A 461 -8.91 6.54 -16.19
C LEU A 461 -8.08 5.56 -15.37
N HIS A 462 -6.78 5.44 -15.66
CA HIS A 462 -5.91 4.46 -15.01
C HIS A 462 -5.72 4.78 -13.52
N TRP A 463 -5.46 6.04 -13.21
CA TRP A 463 -5.37 6.55 -11.84
C TRP A 463 -5.37 8.07 -11.82
N TRP A 464 -5.65 8.64 -10.65
CA TRP A 464 -5.45 10.06 -10.36
C TRP A 464 -4.97 10.24 -8.91
N SER A 465 -4.29 11.35 -8.63
CA SER A 465 -3.75 11.66 -7.32
C SER A 465 -3.54 13.15 -7.12
N LEU A 466 -3.79 13.62 -5.90
CA LEU A 466 -3.50 14.99 -5.46
C LEU A 466 -2.04 15.18 -5.02
N GLU A 467 -1.29 14.10 -4.79
CA GLU A 467 0.04 14.16 -4.15
C GLU A 467 1.17 13.72 -5.07
N GLN A 468 0.89 12.83 -6.02
CA GLN A 468 1.92 12.22 -6.87
C GLN A 468 2.61 13.21 -7.81
N GLY A 469 2.06 14.41 -8.01
CA GLY A 469 2.67 15.47 -8.81
C GLY A 469 3.63 16.36 -8.04
N ILE A 470 3.64 16.32 -6.71
CA ILE A 470 4.44 17.24 -5.90
C ILE A 470 5.93 16.91 -6.06
N ARG A 471 6.76 17.91 -6.40
CA ARG A 471 8.22 17.79 -6.52
C ARG A 471 8.91 18.86 -5.69
N ARG A 472 9.90 18.44 -4.89
CA ARG A 472 10.88 19.34 -4.28
C ARG A 472 12.17 19.19 -5.05
N TYR A 473 12.74 20.29 -5.51
CA TYR A 473 13.98 20.27 -6.30
C TYR A 473 14.83 21.51 -6.00
N GLN A 474 16.12 21.42 -6.33
CA GLN A 474 17.06 22.55 -6.24
C GLN A 474 17.35 23.08 -7.65
N TRP A 475 17.36 24.41 -7.80
CA TRP A 475 17.70 25.07 -9.04
C TRP A 475 18.31 26.45 -8.73
N ASN A 476 19.43 26.80 -9.35
CA ASN A 476 20.16 28.06 -9.10
C ASN A 476 20.38 28.36 -7.60
N GLY A 477 20.75 27.34 -6.80
CA GLY A 477 20.99 27.48 -5.36
C GLY A 477 19.74 27.62 -4.48
N ALA A 478 18.54 27.71 -5.07
CA ALA A 478 17.28 27.81 -4.34
C ALA A 478 16.53 26.47 -4.35
N THR A 479 15.79 26.19 -3.27
CA THR A 479 14.88 25.05 -3.19
C THR A 479 13.48 25.48 -3.63
N TYR A 480 12.94 24.79 -4.63
CA TYR A 480 11.59 25.02 -5.16
C TYR A 480 10.66 23.88 -4.78
N LEU A 481 9.37 24.22 -4.66
CA LEU A 481 8.28 23.27 -4.53
C LEU A 481 7.34 23.42 -5.72
N PHE A 482 7.31 22.40 -6.55
CA PHE A 482 6.36 22.24 -7.64
C PHE A 482 5.18 21.41 -7.14
N HIS A 483 3.96 21.91 -7.33
CA HIS A 483 2.76 21.35 -6.72
C HIS A 483 1.56 21.53 -7.65
N PRO A 484 1.35 20.64 -8.63
CA PRO A 484 0.10 20.59 -9.36
C PRO A 484 -1.05 20.27 -8.39
N ASP A 485 -2.26 20.71 -8.69
CA ASP A 485 -3.43 20.37 -7.85
C ASP A 485 -3.77 18.89 -7.92
N ALA A 486 -3.64 18.30 -9.12
CA ALA A 486 -3.76 16.88 -9.33
C ALA A 486 -2.88 16.39 -10.48
N THR A 487 -2.65 15.09 -10.51
CA THR A 487 -2.01 14.37 -11.61
C THR A 487 -2.84 13.15 -11.93
N ALA A 488 -2.97 12.83 -13.21
CA ALA A 488 -3.69 11.65 -13.66
C ALA A 488 -3.08 11.05 -14.92
N GLU A 489 -3.43 9.79 -15.14
CA GLU A 489 -3.15 9.04 -16.37
C GLU A 489 -4.47 8.52 -16.93
N VAL A 490 -4.75 8.87 -18.18
CA VAL A 490 -5.93 8.44 -18.94
C VAL A 490 -5.45 7.85 -20.26
N GLY A 491 -6.04 6.76 -20.72
CA GLY A 491 -5.48 6.08 -21.87
C GLY A 491 -6.35 4.98 -22.44
N ARG A 492 -6.00 4.60 -23.66
CA ARG A 492 -6.47 3.39 -24.34
C ARG A 492 -5.41 2.30 -24.24
N GLU A 493 -5.76 1.06 -24.54
CA GLU A 493 -4.78 -0.04 -24.48
C GLU A 493 -3.51 0.29 -25.29
N GLY A 494 -2.37 0.41 -24.59
CA GLY A 494 -1.07 0.74 -25.17
C GLY A 494 -0.78 2.25 -25.36
N GLN A 495 -1.75 3.13 -25.16
CA GLN A 495 -1.58 4.59 -25.27
C GLN A 495 -2.06 5.29 -24.01
N VAL A 496 -1.12 5.76 -23.20
CA VAL A 496 -1.42 6.45 -21.94
C VAL A 496 -0.98 7.89 -22.03
N GLN A 497 -1.92 8.80 -21.77
CA GLN A 497 -1.67 10.22 -21.64
C GLN A 497 -1.62 10.62 -20.17
N ARG A 498 -0.53 11.28 -19.79
CA ARG A 498 -0.36 11.85 -18.46
C ARG A 498 -0.57 13.34 -18.49
N PHE A 499 -1.33 13.85 -17.52
CA PHE A 499 -1.52 15.29 -17.37
C PHE A 499 -1.47 15.74 -15.91
N TRP A 500 -1.08 16.98 -15.74
CA TRP A 500 -1.26 17.77 -14.53
C TRP A 500 -2.51 18.62 -14.68
N LEU A 501 -3.29 18.70 -13.62
CA LEU A 501 -4.49 19.52 -13.58
C LEU A 501 -4.29 20.65 -12.57
N GLU A 502 -4.64 21.86 -12.98
CA GLU A 502 -4.78 23.05 -12.16
C GLU A 502 -6.25 23.44 -12.12
N TYR A 503 -6.84 23.47 -10.92
CA TYR A 503 -8.24 23.81 -10.73
C TYR A 503 -8.36 25.26 -10.28
N ALA A 504 -8.96 26.09 -11.14
CA ALA A 504 -9.13 27.51 -10.96
C ALA A 504 -10.63 27.86 -10.91
N GLY A 505 -11.40 27.12 -10.10
CA GLY A 505 -12.85 27.32 -9.97
C GLY A 505 -13.27 28.58 -9.21
N GLY A 506 -12.33 29.32 -8.61
CA GLY A 506 -12.59 30.63 -8.03
C GLY A 506 -12.45 31.78 -9.05
N ASP A 507 -12.12 32.97 -8.55
CA ASP A 507 -11.68 34.12 -9.36
C ASP A 507 -10.18 34.37 -9.10
N PRO A 508 -9.29 33.52 -9.64
CA PRO A 508 -7.85 33.73 -9.49
C PRO A 508 -7.43 35.05 -10.12
N SER A 509 -6.58 35.79 -9.41
CA SER A 509 -6.01 37.02 -9.95
C SER A 509 -4.98 36.71 -11.04
N VAL A 510 -4.66 37.72 -11.87
CA VAL A 510 -3.52 37.64 -12.82
C VAL A 510 -2.22 37.25 -12.09
N ARG A 511 -2.03 37.74 -10.86
CA ARG A 511 -0.88 37.42 -10.02
C ARG A 511 -0.84 35.94 -9.62
N ASP A 512 -1.99 35.33 -9.32
CA ASP A 512 -2.07 33.91 -8.98
C ASP A 512 -1.70 33.03 -10.17
N PHE A 513 -2.28 33.29 -11.34
CA PHE A 513 -1.89 32.57 -12.57
C PHE A 513 -0.40 32.75 -12.89
N THR A 514 0.11 33.98 -12.78
CA THR A 514 1.52 34.28 -13.03
C THR A 514 2.42 33.50 -12.07
N ARG A 515 2.07 33.47 -10.77
CA ARG A 515 2.82 32.71 -9.74
C ARG A 515 2.83 31.22 -10.06
N THR A 516 1.68 30.63 -10.35
CA THR A 516 1.57 29.21 -10.69
C THR A 516 2.40 28.89 -11.94
N LEU A 517 2.17 29.59 -13.06
CA LEU A 517 2.91 29.37 -14.31
C LEU A 517 4.43 29.61 -14.17
N SER A 518 4.84 30.54 -13.31
CA SER A 518 6.27 30.74 -13.01
C SER A 518 6.89 29.52 -12.31
N SER A 519 6.15 28.82 -11.46
CA SER A 519 6.59 27.57 -10.84
C SER A 519 6.76 26.45 -11.88
N TYR A 520 5.83 26.33 -12.83
CA TYR A 520 5.93 25.39 -13.96
C TYR A 520 7.13 25.70 -14.86
N ALA A 521 7.35 26.98 -15.18
CA ALA A 521 8.49 27.43 -15.96
C ALA A 521 9.82 27.13 -15.25
N ALA A 522 9.90 27.37 -13.93
CA ALA A 522 11.08 27.02 -13.14
C ALA A 522 11.37 25.51 -13.16
N TYR A 523 10.32 24.68 -13.04
CA TYR A 523 10.46 23.23 -13.09
C TYR A 523 10.90 22.72 -14.48
N LEU A 524 10.39 23.33 -15.55
CA LEU A 524 10.81 23.01 -16.91
C LEU A 524 12.30 23.35 -17.14
N ARG A 525 12.71 24.56 -16.73
CA ARG A 525 14.09 25.05 -16.88
C ARG A 525 15.10 24.29 -16.03
N SER A 526 14.68 23.77 -14.87
CA SER A 526 15.56 22.99 -14.01
C SER A 526 15.95 21.64 -14.62
N LYS A 527 15.23 21.16 -15.64
CA LYS A 527 15.43 19.86 -16.30
C LYS A 527 15.31 18.65 -15.37
N VAL A 528 14.83 18.82 -14.14
CA VAL A 528 14.64 17.74 -13.17
C VAL A 528 13.70 16.67 -13.71
N TRP A 529 12.70 17.07 -14.50
CA TRP A 529 11.79 16.14 -15.17
C TRP A 529 12.50 15.14 -16.11
N MET A 530 13.66 15.48 -16.68
CA MET A 530 14.39 14.57 -17.56
C MET A 530 14.92 13.33 -16.81
N SER A 531 15.23 13.47 -15.52
CA SER A 531 15.66 12.34 -14.68
C SER A 531 14.50 11.41 -14.30
N GLU A 532 13.25 11.82 -14.56
CA GLU A 532 12.07 10.99 -14.33
C GLU A 532 11.85 9.96 -15.45
N GLN A 533 12.65 9.99 -16.53
CA GLN A 533 12.59 9.06 -17.68
C GLN A 533 11.18 8.91 -18.27
N ARG A 534 10.40 9.99 -18.20
CA ARG A 534 9.02 10.04 -18.71
C ARG A 534 8.82 11.32 -19.52
N PRO A 535 7.92 11.31 -20.51
CA PRO A 535 7.52 12.53 -21.18
C PRO A 535 6.92 13.50 -20.15
N LEU A 536 7.12 14.79 -20.42
CA LEU A 536 6.56 15.86 -19.61
C LEU A 536 5.02 15.80 -19.70
N PRO A 537 4.28 15.73 -18.57
CA PRO A 537 2.83 15.70 -18.60
C PRO A 537 2.24 16.97 -19.24
N ALA A 538 1.12 16.81 -19.95
CA ALA A 538 0.34 17.95 -20.41
C ALA A 538 -0.16 18.78 -19.20
N LEU A 539 -0.22 20.11 -19.34
CA LEU A 539 -0.71 21.02 -18.32
C LEU A 539 -2.12 21.49 -18.65
N CYS A 540 -3.09 20.97 -17.90
CA CYS A 540 -4.51 21.26 -18.07
C CYS A 540 -5.00 22.25 -17.01
N TYR A 541 -5.60 23.35 -17.44
CA TYR A 541 -6.29 24.30 -16.57
C TYR A 541 -7.80 24.16 -16.70
N LEU A 542 -8.47 24.03 -15.56
CA LEU A 542 -9.93 24.11 -15.46
C LEU A 542 -10.32 25.42 -14.76
N VAL A 543 -10.83 26.39 -15.52
CA VAL A 543 -11.22 27.70 -14.98
C VAL A 543 -12.74 27.84 -14.84
N SER A 544 -13.22 28.79 -14.03
CA SER A 544 -14.65 28.99 -13.79
C SER A 544 -15.45 29.34 -15.05
N GLY A 545 -14.94 30.20 -15.93
CA GLY A 545 -15.66 30.64 -17.12
C GLY A 545 -14.81 31.34 -18.18
N PRO A 546 -15.41 31.79 -19.30
CA PRO A 546 -14.68 32.35 -20.43
C PRO A 546 -13.80 33.56 -20.09
N ALA A 547 -14.24 34.43 -19.18
CA ALA A 547 -13.45 35.59 -18.75
C ALA A 547 -12.10 35.18 -18.11
N GLN A 548 -12.09 34.11 -17.31
CA GLN A 548 -10.86 33.57 -16.72
C GLN A 548 -9.99 32.85 -17.76
N GLU A 549 -10.61 32.17 -18.74
CA GLU A 549 -9.89 31.55 -19.86
C GLU A 549 -9.10 32.62 -20.63
N HIS A 550 -9.72 33.75 -20.98
CA HIS A 550 -9.04 34.87 -21.64
C HIS A 550 -7.96 35.50 -20.76
N ARG A 551 -8.22 35.63 -19.44
CA ARG A 551 -7.24 36.16 -18.49
C ARG A 551 -6.00 35.26 -18.43
N LEU A 552 -6.18 33.95 -18.33
CA LEU A 552 -5.08 32.97 -18.36
C LEU A 552 -4.33 33.02 -19.68
N ALA A 553 -5.04 33.07 -20.81
CA ALA A 553 -4.43 33.19 -22.14
C ALA A 553 -3.49 34.41 -22.24
N ARG A 554 -3.93 35.58 -21.76
CA ARG A 554 -3.07 36.79 -21.72
C ARG A 554 -1.83 36.62 -20.84
N VAL A 555 -1.91 35.87 -19.74
CA VAL A 555 -0.75 35.57 -18.88
C VAL A 555 0.21 34.62 -19.60
N VAL A 556 -0.31 33.58 -20.26
CA VAL A 556 0.48 32.64 -21.06
C VAL A 556 1.16 33.36 -22.23
N ASP A 557 0.47 34.28 -22.92
CA ASP A 557 1.04 35.09 -24.00
C ASP A 557 2.25 35.90 -23.54
N LYS A 558 2.17 36.52 -22.37
CA LYS A 558 3.28 37.28 -21.77
C LYS A 558 4.43 36.37 -21.31
N GLY A 559 4.14 35.13 -20.93
CA GLY A 559 5.09 34.16 -20.39
C GLY A 559 5.53 33.07 -21.36
N GLN A 560 5.14 33.13 -22.64
CA GLN A 560 5.23 32.00 -23.58
C GLN A 560 6.62 31.40 -23.69
N ALA A 561 7.66 32.23 -23.82
CA ALA A 561 9.05 31.77 -23.95
C ALA A 561 9.50 30.93 -22.74
N ALA A 562 8.99 31.24 -21.54
CA ALA A 562 9.33 30.53 -20.32
C ALA A 562 8.71 29.12 -20.22
N LEU A 563 7.65 28.87 -20.98
CA LEU A 563 6.86 27.65 -20.99
C LEU A 563 7.04 26.83 -22.29
N ALA A 564 7.98 27.23 -23.14
CA ALA A 564 8.28 26.54 -24.38
C ALA A 564 8.73 25.09 -24.11
N GLY A 565 7.85 24.13 -24.39
CA GLY A 565 8.03 22.71 -24.09
C GLY A 565 6.82 22.06 -23.42
N TYR A 566 5.91 22.85 -22.83
CA TYR A 566 4.63 22.34 -22.34
C TYR A 566 3.56 22.28 -23.42
N HIS A 567 2.73 21.24 -23.34
CA HIS A 567 1.40 21.20 -23.93
C HIS A 567 0.43 21.81 -22.91
N LEU A 568 0.09 23.08 -23.06
CA LEU A 568 -0.81 23.80 -22.13
C LEU A 568 -2.19 23.95 -22.74
N ARG A 569 -3.19 23.53 -21.99
CA ARG A 569 -4.59 23.45 -22.42
C ARG A 569 -5.49 24.05 -21.36
N VAL A 570 -6.55 24.72 -21.77
CA VAL A 570 -7.53 25.32 -20.86
C VAL A 570 -8.95 24.96 -21.28
N THR A 571 -9.81 24.69 -20.30
CA THR A 571 -11.26 24.61 -20.50
C THR A 571 -11.99 25.27 -19.34
N THR A 572 -13.31 25.39 -19.46
CA THR A 572 -14.18 25.98 -18.43
C THR A 572 -15.05 24.92 -17.77
N ILE A 573 -15.45 25.16 -16.52
CA ILE A 573 -16.39 24.30 -15.79
C ILE A 573 -17.71 24.17 -16.57
N GLU A 574 -18.23 25.27 -17.10
CA GLU A 574 -19.45 25.32 -17.92
C GLU A 574 -19.35 24.36 -19.13
N ARG A 575 -18.24 24.41 -19.89
CA ARG A 575 -18.08 23.52 -21.07
C ARG A 575 -17.98 22.05 -20.70
N ILE A 576 -17.38 21.73 -19.55
CA ILE A 576 -17.36 20.35 -19.06
C ILE A 576 -18.78 19.89 -18.71
N GLN A 577 -19.60 20.76 -18.09
CA GLN A 577 -20.98 20.45 -17.75
C GLN A 577 -21.86 20.29 -19.00
N ASP A 578 -21.67 21.14 -20.00
CA ASP A 578 -22.49 21.15 -21.22
C ASP A 578 -22.12 20.03 -22.20
N ALA A 579 -20.83 19.82 -22.46
CA ALA A 579 -20.35 18.91 -23.51
C ALA A 579 -19.71 17.63 -22.96
N GLY A 580 -19.34 17.59 -21.68
CA GLY A 580 -18.59 16.50 -21.07
C GLY A 580 -17.07 16.68 -21.13
N VAL A 581 -16.37 16.10 -20.17
CA VAL A 581 -14.91 16.29 -19.96
C VAL A 581 -14.01 15.75 -21.08
N LEU A 582 -14.49 14.74 -21.82
CA LEU A 582 -13.77 14.13 -22.95
C LEU A 582 -14.11 14.78 -24.31
N ALA A 583 -15.05 15.72 -24.35
CA ALA A 583 -15.38 16.45 -25.56
C ALA A 583 -14.18 17.28 -26.06
N PRO A 584 -14.17 17.70 -27.34
CA PRO A 584 -13.14 18.58 -27.87
C PRO A 584 -13.33 20.02 -27.36
N ILE A 585 -13.18 20.22 -26.05
CA ILE A 585 -13.42 21.49 -25.35
C ILE A 585 -12.13 22.12 -24.82
N TRP A 586 -10.99 21.45 -24.94
CA TRP A 586 -9.72 21.94 -24.43
C TRP A 586 -9.06 22.87 -25.45
N LEU A 587 -8.98 24.16 -25.13
CA LEU A 587 -8.32 25.17 -25.96
C LEU A 587 -6.79 25.05 -25.79
N PRO A 588 -6.03 24.77 -26.87
CA PRO A 588 -4.58 24.79 -26.83
C PRO A 588 -4.05 26.22 -26.72
N LEU A 589 -3.39 26.54 -25.59
CA LEU A 589 -2.64 27.78 -25.43
C LEU A 589 -1.17 27.61 -25.83
N LEU A 590 -0.59 26.42 -25.64
CA LEU A 590 0.76 26.07 -26.07
C LEU A 590 0.80 24.64 -26.64
N PRO A 591 1.43 24.41 -27.80
CA PRO A 591 2.03 25.41 -28.70
C PRO A 591 0.97 26.22 -29.46
N LYS A 592 1.24 27.50 -29.76
CA LYS A 592 0.27 28.41 -30.43
C LYS A 592 -0.17 27.97 -31.84
N ARG A 593 0.60 27.12 -32.51
CA ARG A 593 0.28 26.64 -33.87
C ARG A 593 -1.03 25.85 -33.92
N GLU A 594 -1.50 25.35 -32.77
CA GLU A 594 -2.73 24.57 -32.64
C GLU A 594 -3.95 25.40 -32.18
N ALA A 595 -3.77 26.71 -31.91
CA ALA A 595 -4.72 27.57 -31.19
C ALA A 595 -6.12 27.72 -31.81
N THR A 596 -6.35 27.26 -33.04
CA THR A 596 -7.62 27.43 -33.75
C THR A 596 -8.65 26.33 -33.48
N ARG A 597 -8.23 25.14 -33.01
CA ARG A 597 -9.14 24.01 -32.80
C ARG A 597 -9.04 23.50 -31.36
N ARG A 598 -10.18 23.42 -30.67
CA ARG A 598 -10.27 22.74 -29.38
C ARG A 598 -10.09 21.23 -29.60
N VAL A 599 -9.38 20.60 -28.68
CA VAL A 599 -8.99 19.18 -28.77
C VAL A 599 -9.60 18.38 -27.63
N SER A 600 -9.65 17.05 -27.78
CA SER A 600 -10.04 16.18 -26.67
C SER A 600 -8.90 16.07 -25.65
N LEU A 601 -9.22 15.65 -24.42
CA LEU A 601 -8.23 15.30 -23.40
C LEU A 601 -7.31 14.15 -23.83
N LEU A 602 -7.72 13.35 -24.84
CA LEU A 602 -6.93 12.23 -25.36
C LEU A 602 -5.93 12.65 -26.45
N ASP A 603 -6.16 13.80 -27.09
CA ASP A 603 -5.32 14.33 -28.16
C ASP A 603 -4.23 15.27 -27.61
N LEU A 604 -3.89 15.14 -26.32
CA LEU A 604 -3.08 16.11 -25.57
C LEU A 604 -1.58 16.02 -25.80
#